data_AF-A0AAU1AKY3-F1
#
_entry.id   AF-A0AAU1AKY3-F1
#
_cell.length_a   1.000
_cell.length_b   1.000
_cell.length_c   1.000
_cell.angle_alpha   90.00
_cell.angle_beta   90.00
_cell.angle_gamma   90.00
#
_symmetry.space_group_name_H-M   'P 1'
#
loop_
_entity.id
_entity.type
_entity.pdbx_description
1 polymer ?
#
loop_
_entity_poly.entity_id
_entity_poly.type
_entity_poly.pdbx_seq_one_letter_code
_entity_poly.pdbx_strand_id
1 'polypeptide(L)'
;MRPAVAIEELKRLKEEAAQATFFARRDGFESWKAQTRAVFVRSLGADNHLIERFDKIRYGLSVYSSSTPRSSFDQARQGGVRRGCELIDAAIWELGLVGGDEPVDEHAYDPDLWAHVKTQVEDGEWEKVASQTAIFVENRIRGWTGSPTDVKGNNLVGKQLYSEVFGDASDYRLGRQASEREGWRALGVGFAQALSNVDRHRIQTRDDAKRYALGVLGLGSLLLTQLRYEHGDILKSE
;
A
#
# COMPACT_ATOMS: atom_id res chain seq x y z
N MET A 1 -2.38 5.03 14.38
CA MET A 1 -1.29 4.03 14.31
C MET A 1 -1.28 3.45 12.90
N ARG A 2 -0.11 3.14 12.29
CA ARG A 2 -0.10 2.55 10.93
C ARG A 2 -0.73 1.14 10.96
N PRO A 3 -1.58 0.75 9.98
CA PRO A 3 -2.25 -0.56 9.98
C PRO A 3 -1.29 -1.75 10.10
N ALA A 4 -0.20 -1.78 9.35
CA ALA A 4 0.80 -2.85 9.44
C ALA A 4 1.40 -3.01 10.86
N VAL A 5 1.72 -1.89 11.52
CA VAL A 5 2.25 -1.91 12.90
C VAL A 5 1.17 -2.38 13.88
N ALA A 6 -0.09 -1.98 13.67
CA ALA A 6 -1.20 -2.43 14.50
C ALA A 6 -1.46 -3.94 14.33
N ILE A 7 -1.38 -4.47 13.11
CA ILE A 7 -1.53 -5.90 12.81
C ILE A 7 -0.46 -6.72 13.53
N GLU A 8 0.81 -6.31 13.46
CA GLU A 8 1.90 -7.04 14.14
C GLU A 8 1.77 -7.01 15.66
N GLU A 9 1.41 -5.86 16.26
CA GLU A 9 1.14 -5.80 17.71
C GLU A 9 -0.06 -6.66 18.12
N LEU A 10 -1.10 -6.69 17.30
CA LEU A 10 -2.28 -7.53 17.55
C LEU A 10 -1.95 -9.03 17.45
N LYS A 11 -1.12 -9.44 16.49
CA LYS A 11 -0.61 -10.83 16.41
C LYS A 11 0.19 -11.21 17.67
N ARG A 12 1.12 -10.34 18.11
CA ARG A 12 1.89 -10.54 19.34
C ARG A 12 0.98 -10.72 20.56
N LEU A 13 -0.01 -9.83 20.72
CA LEU A 13 -0.97 -9.91 21.84
C LEU A 13 -1.84 -11.18 21.79
N LYS A 14 -2.13 -11.70 20.60
CA LYS A 14 -2.83 -12.98 20.43
C LYS A 14 -1.94 -14.17 20.80
N GLU A 15 -0.66 -14.13 20.43
CA GLU A 15 0.32 -15.16 20.82
C GLU A 15 0.55 -15.19 22.33
N GLU A 16 0.67 -14.02 22.97
CA GLU A 16 0.75 -13.91 24.44
C GLU A 16 -0.49 -14.51 25.11
N ALA A 17 -1.67 -14.29 24.54
CA ALA A 17 -2.91 -14.88 25.02
C ALA A 17 -2.99 -16.41 24.82
N ALA A 18 -2.19 -16.99 23.94
CA ALA A 18 -2.11 -18.44 23.79
C ALA A 18 -1.26 -19.12 24.89
N GLN A 19 -0.46 -18.34 25.63
CA GLN A 19 0.44 -18.87 26.64
C GLN A 19 -0.29 -19.12 27.98
N ALA A 20 -0.36 -20.39 28.41
CA ALA A 20 -1.12 -20.81 29.59
C ALA A 20 -0.70 -20.13 30.90
N THR A 21 0.57 -19.72 31.03
CA THR A 21 1.11 -19.07 32.23
C THR A 21 0.85 -17.57 32.28
N PHE A 22 0.50 -16.95 31.15
CA PHE A 22 0.37 -15.51 31.03
C PHE A 22 -0.81 -14.97 31.84
N PHE A 23 -1.95 -15.69 31.82
CA PHE A 23 -3.16 -15.32 32.57
C PHE A 23 -3.22 -15.86 34.00
N ALA A 24 -2.23 -16.66 34.41
CA ALA A 24 -2.10 -17.09 35.81
C ALA A 24 -1.71 -15.91 36.72
N ARG A 25 -1.08 -14.86 36.17
CA ARG A 25 -0.73 -13.63 36.87
C ARG A 25 -1.78 -12.55 36.58
N ARG A 26 -2.35 -11.95 37.64
CA ARG A 26 -3.35 -10.87 37.53
C ARG A 26 -2.83 -9.70 36.69
N ASP A 27 -1.57 -9.32 36.88
CA ASP A 27 -0.95 -8.19 36.18
C ASP A 27 -0.79 -8.45 34.67
N GLY A 28 -0.57 -9.71 34.26
CA GLY A 28 -0.47 -10.09 32.86
C GLY A 28 -1.81 -9.92 32.12
N PHE A 29 -2.91 -10.31 32.76
CA PHE A 29 -4.25 -10.15 32.20
C PHE A 29 -4.66 -8.68 32.02
N GLU A 30 -4.51 -7.85 33.05
CA GLU A 30 -4.89 -6.44 32.98
C GLU A 30 -4.01 -5.67 31.98
N SER A 31 -2.71 -5.98 31.95
CA SER A 31 -1.78 -5.39 30.96
C SER A 31 -2.19 -5.75 29.53
N TRP A 32 -2.48 -7.02 29.25
CA TRP A 32 -2.94 -7.44 27.92
C TRP A 32 -4.23 -6.74 27.53
N LYS A 33 -5.23 -6.72 28.42
CA LYS A 33 -6.51 -6.07 28.13
C LYS A 33 -6.33 -4.58 27.81
N ALA A 34 -5.51 -3.88 28.59
CA ALA A 34 -5.20 -2.47 28.35
C ALA A 34 -4.46 -2.25 27.03
N GLN A 35 -3.47 -3.09 26.72
CA GLN A 35 -2.69 -2.99 25.48
C GLN A 35 -3.55 -3.28 24.25
N THR A 36 -4.37 -4.34 24.25
CA THR A 36 -5.29 -4.65 23.14
C THR A 36 -6.25 -3.49 22.89
N ARG A 37 -6.87 -2.96 23.95
CA ARG A 37 -7.78 -1.81 23.83
C ARG A 37 -7.05 -0.57 23.28
N ALA A 38 -5.84 -0.29 23.75
CA ALA A 38 -5.05 0.84 23.28
C ALA A 38 -4.70 0.71 21.79
N VAL A 39 -4.36 -0.49 21.32
CA VAL A 39 -4.12 -0.76 19.90
C VAL A 39 -5.39 -0.51 19.10
N PHE A 40 -6.54 -1.09 19.50
CA PHE A 40 -7.82 -0.88 18.83
C PHE A 40 -8.18 0.62 18.70
N VAL A 41 -8.13 1.38 19.80
CA VAL A 41 -8.45 2.82 19.79
C VAL A 41 -7.53 3.59 18.84
N ARG A 42 -6.22 3.26 18.84
CA ARG A 42 -5.23 3.98 18.04
C ARG A 42 -5.22 3.57 16.56
N SER A 43 -5.74 2.40 16.21
CA SER A 43 -5.71 1.86 14.84
C SER A 43 -7.06 1.95 14.13
N LEU A 44 -8.16 1.76 14.85
CA LEU A 44 -9.53 1.73 14.30
C LEU A 44 -10.34 3.00 14.62
N GLY A 45 -9.87 3.84 15.55
CA GLY A 45 -10.59 5.00 16.06
C GLY A 45 -11.53 4.66 17.21
N ALA A 46 -11.72 5.60 18.14
CA ALA A 46 -12.41 5.36 19.42
C ALA A 46 -13.88 4.91 19.28
N ASP A 47 -14.54 5.29 18.18
CA ASP A 47 -15.95 5.01 17.91
C ASP A 47 -16.19 3.68 17.17
N ASN A 48 -15.14 2.88 16.96
CA ASN A 48 -15.27 1.61 16.23
C ASN A 48 -16.05 0.57 17.05
N HIS A 49 -17.01 -0.10 16.40
CA HIS A 49 -17.86 -1.14 16.98
C HIS A 49 -17.09 -2.31 17.63
N LEU A 50 -15.87 -2.63 17.17
CA LEU A 50 -15.02 -3.66 17.77
C LEU A 50 -14.55 -3.28 19.17
N ILE A 51 -14.33 -1.99 19.44
CA ILE A 51 -13.95 -1.49 20.78
C ILE A 51 -15.11 -1.68 21.76
N GLU A 52 -16.32 -1.30 21.34
CA GLU A 52 -17.52 -1.48 22.16
C GLU A 52 -17.75 -2.97 22.49
N ARG A 53 -17.60 -3.85 21.49
CA ARG A 53 -17.71 -5.30 21.70
C ARG A 53 -16.63 -5.83 22.63
N PHE A 54 -15.41 -5.33 22.52
CA PHE A 54 -14.29 -5.73 23.38
C PHE A 54 -14.51 -5.30 24.84
N ASP A 55 -14.96 -4.06 25.05
CA ASP A 55 -15.25 -3.52 26.38
C ASP A 55 -16.40 -4.27 27.09
N LYS A 56 -17.33 -4.84 26.31
CA LYS A 56 -18.46 -5.65 26.81
C LYS A 56 -18.11 -7.11 27.15
N ILE A 57 -16.89 -7.58 26.85
CA ILE A 57 -16.51 -8.96 27.17
C ILE A 57 -16.50 -9.16 28.68
N ARG A 58 -17.19 -10.21 29.13
CA ARG A 58 -17.14 -10.70 30.51
C ARG A 58 -16.01 -11.71 30.66
N TYR A 59 -15.12 -11.45 31.63
CA TYR A 59 -13.97 -12.30 31.97
C TYR A 59 -14.13 -13.00 33.33
N GLY A 60 -15.33 -12.98 33.89
CA GLY A 60 -15.67 -13.55 35.19
C GLY A 60 -17.12 -14.01 35.25
N LEU A 61 -17.47 -14.72 36.33
CA LEU A 61 -18.82 -15.25 36.55
C LEU A 61 -19.79 -14.13 36.92
N SER A 62 -21.01 -14.18 36.36
CA SER A 62 -22.09 -13.24 36.70
C SER A 62 -22.86 -13.64 37.96
N VAL A 63 -22.83 -14.92 38.32
CA VAL A 63 -23.46 -15.48 39.51
C VAL A 63 -22.51 -16.54 40.05
N TYR A 64 -22.20 -16.47 41.34
CA TYR A 64 -21.41 -17.47 42.04
C TYR A 64 -21.91 -17.61 43.47
N SER A 65 -21.59 -18.74 44.09
CA SER A 65 -21.88 -19.01 45.50
C SER A 65 -20.59 -19.40 46.23
N SER A 66 -20.66 -19.58 47.53
CA SER A 66 -19.53 -20.05 48.35
C SER A 66 -19.02 -21.44 47.94
N SER A 67 -19.83 -22.25 47.25
CA SER A 67 -19.42 -23.57 46.75
C SER A 67 -18.86 -23.56 45.32
N THR A 68 -18.80 -22.39 44.66
CA THR A 68 -18.32 -22.30 43.28
C THR A 68 -16.80 -22.55 43.21
N PRO A 69 -16.35 -23.59 42.47
CA PRO A 69 -14.92 -23.90 42.37
C PRO A 69 -14.12 -22.79 41.67
N ARG A 70 -12.83 -22.67 42.04
CA ARG A 70 -11.87 -21.75 41.38
C ARG A 70 -11.80 -22.00 39.86
N SER A 71 -11.88 -23.27 39.44
CA SER A 71 -11.85 -23.67 38.04
C SER A 71 -12.97 -23.04 37.20
N SER A 72 -14.13 -22.74 37.79
CA SER A 72 -15.23 -22.05 37.10
C SER A 72 -14.89 -20.59 36.78
N PHE A 73 -14.14 -19.92 37.65
CA PHE A 73 -13.63 -18.56 37.38
C PHE A 73 -12.54 -18.58 36.30
N ASP A 74 -11.66 -19.57 36.34
CA ASP A 74 -10.61 -19.74 35.34
C ASP A 74 -11.20 -20.04 33.96
N GLN A 75 -12.23 -20.88 33.87
CA GLN A 75 -12.97 -21.14 32.64
C GLN A 75 -13.68 -19.90 32.11
N ALA A 76 -14.32 -19.10 32.98
CA ALA A 76 -14.97 -17.85 32.57
C ALA A 76 -13.94 -16.84 32.01
N ARG A 77 -12.77 -16.75 32.65
CA ARG A 77 -11.66 -15.91 32.17
C ARG A 77 -11.13 -16.38 30.83
N GLN A 78 -10.85 -17.67 30.67
CA GLN A 78 -10.43 -18.27 29.39
C GLN A 78 -11.48 -18.03 28.29
N GLY A 79 -12.76 -18.15 28.63
CA GLY A 79 -13.86 -17.84 27.71
C GLY A 79 -13.86 -16.38 27.25
N GLY A 80 -13.64 -15.43 28.17
CA GLY A 80 -13.51 -14.02 27.82
C GLY A 80 -12.29 -13.73 26.96
N VAL A 81 -11.13 -14.32 27.29
CA VAL A 81 -9.91 -14.18 26.49
C VAL A 81 -10.10 -14.70 25.07
N ARG A 82 -10.72 -15.88 24.89
CA ARG A 82 -11.01 -16.42 23.55
C ARG A 82 -11.83 -15.45 22.70
N ARG A 83 -12.90 -14.87 23.27
CA ARG A 83 -13.69 -13.83 22.58
C ARG A 83 -12.87 -12.57 22.28
N GLY A 84 -11.96 -12.21 23.17
CA GLY A 84 -11.02 -11.11 22.94
C GLY A 84 -10.12 -11.40 21.74
N CYS A 85 -9.58 -12.61 21.64
CA CYS A 85 -8.78 -13.05 20.48
C CYS A 85 -9.60 -13.09 19.18
N GLU A 86 -10.87 -13.50 19.23
CA GLU A 86 -11.77 -13.42 18.07
C GLU A 86 -11.96 -11.98 17.57
N LEU A 87 -12.06 -11.02 18.50
CA LEU A 87 -12.11 -9.59 18.13
C LEU A 87 -10.76 -9.06 17.63
N ILE A 88 -9.64 -9.58 18.16
CA ILE A 88 -8.31 -9.28 17.62
C ILE A 88 -8.21 -9.74 16.16
N ASP A 89 -8.71 -10.94 15.84
CA ASP A 89 -8.73 -11.45 14.46
C ASP A 89 -9.59 -10.59 13.53
N ALA A 90 -10.78 -10.17 14.00
CA ALA A 90 -11.62 -9.24 13.26
C ALA A 90 -10.92 -7.89 13.01
N ALA A 91 -10.24 -7.35 14.02
CA ALA A 91 -9.47 -6.11 13.90
C ALA A 91 -8.29 -6.26 12.94
N ILE A 92 -7.56 -7.38 12.97
CA ILE A 92 -6.49 -7.67 12.01
C ILE A 92 -7.03 -7.69 10.58
N TRP A 93 -8.19 -8.32 10.36
CA TRP A 93 -8.83 -8.35 9.05
C TRP A 93 -9.29 -6.96 8.58
N GLU A 94 -9.95 -6.19 9.44
CA GLU A 94 -10.41 -4.83 9.12
C GLU A 94 -9.23 -3.87 8.85
N LEU A 95 -8.16 -3.97 9.65
CA LEU A 95 -6.91 -3.25 9.40
C LEU A 95 -6.19 -3.76 8.14
N GLY A 96 -6.40 -5.03 7.78
CA GLY A 96 -6.03 -5.58 6.49
C GLY A 96 -6.69 -4.79 5.38
N LEU A 97 -8.03 -4.70 5.37
CA LEU A 97 -8.77 -3.93 4.35
C LEU A 97 -8.31 -2.47 4.25
N VAL A 98 -8.15 -1.77 5.38
CA VAL A 98 -7.73 -0.36 5.41
C VAL A 98 -6.24 -0.19 5.08
N GLY A 99 -5.42 -1.20 5.37
CA GLY A 99 -3.96 -1.18 5.22
C GLY A 99 -3.43 -1.82 3.94
N GLY A 100 -4.23 -2.63 3.26
CA GLY A 100 -3.84 -3.44 2.12
C GLY A 100 -4.99 -4.32 1.62
N ASP A 101 -5.47 -4.01 0.41
CA ASP A 101 -6.52 -4.71 -0.36
C ASP A 101 -7.87 -3.99 -0.47
N GLU A 102 -7.87 -2.67 -0.53
CA GLU A 102 -8.80 -2.09 -1.51
C GLU A 102 -8.39 -2.61 -2.90
N PRO A 103 -9.35 -3.16 -3.68
CA PRO A 103 -9.08 -3.53 -5.05
C PRO A 103 -8.55 -2.29 -5.76
N VAL A 104 -7.39 -2.45 -6.40
CA VAL A 104 -6.77 -1.38 -7.17
C VAL A 104 -7.77 -1.01 -8.28
N ASP A 105 -8.26 0.23 -8.26
CA ASP A 105 -9.20 0.71 -9.28
C ASP A 105 -8.50 0.75 -10.64
N GLU A 106 -8.79 -0.23 -11.48
CA GLU A 106 -8.18 -0.35 -12.81
C GLU A 106 -8.48 0.86 -13.71
N HIS A 107 -9.60 1.55 -13.47
CA HIS A 107 -9.99 2.73 -14.24
C HIS A 107 -9.22 3.99 -13.86
N ALA A 108 -8.43 3.95 -12.78
CA ALA A 108 -7.57 5.05 -12.36
C ALA A 108 -6.24 5.15 -13.14
N TYR A 109 -5.94 4.19 -14.01
CA TYR A 109 -4.64 4.06 -14.70
C TYR A 109 -4.76 4.12 -16.23
N ASP A 110 -3.64 4.36 -16.92
CA ASP A 110 -3.61 4.22 -18.38
C ASP A 110 -3.93 2.76 -18.74
N PRO A 111 -4.87 2.49 -19.67
CA PRO A 111 -5.38 1.15 -19.91
C PRO A 111 -4.33 0.18 -20.45
N ASP A 112 -3.40 0.65 -21.29
CA ASP A 112 -2.35 -0.20 -21.84
C ASP A 112 -1.30 -0.51 -20.76
N LEU A 113 -0.96 0.49 -19.94
CA LEU A 113 -0.07 0.32 -18.81
C LEU A 113 -0.68 -0.64 -17.77
N TRP A 114 -1.97 -0.51 -17.46
CA TRP A 114 -2.68 -1.44 -16.57
C TRP A 114 -2.63 -2.86 -17.12
N ALA A 115 -2.98 -3.06 -18.39
CA ALA A 115 -2.93 -4.36 -19.03
C ALA A 115 -1.53 -5.01 -18.94
N HIS A 116 -0.46 -4.20 -19.01
CA HIS A 116 0.91 -4.66 -18.90
C HIS A 116 1.30 -5.13 -17.49
N VAL A 117 0.77 -4.51 -16.43
CA VAL A 117 1.15 -4.80 -15.03
C VAL A 117 0.11 -5.60 -14.23
N LYS A 118 -1.07 -5.86 -14.81
CA LYS A 118 -2.23 -6.44 -14.12
C LYS A 118 -1.88 -7.73 -13.37
N THR A 119 -1.22 -8.67 -14.04
CA THR A 119 -0.85 -9.95 -13.44
C THR A 119 0.07 -9.77 -12.22
N GLN A 120 1.07 -8.88 -12.31
CA GLN A 120 1.97 -8.62 -11.18
C GLN A 120 1.25 -7.93 -10.01
N VAL A 121 0.23 -7.10 -10.30
CA VAL A 121 -0.62 -6.49 -9.28
C VAL A 121 -1.49 -7.55 -8.60
N GLU A 122 -2.11 -8.45 -9.36
CA GLU A 122 -2.93 -9.56 -8.85
C GLU A 122 -2.11 -10.57 -8.03
N ASP A 123 -0.88 -10.86 -8.47
CA ASP A 123 0.05 -11.76 -7.79
C ASP A 123 0.79 -11.09 -6.60
N GLY A 124 0.54 -9.80 -6.35
CA GLY A 124 1.17 -9.05 -5.27
C GLY A 124 2.68 -8.84 -5.44
N GLU A 125 3.21 -8.94 -6.66
CA GLU A 125 4.62 -8.76 -7.00
C GLU A 125 4.98 -7.26 -7.12
N TRP A 126 4.72 -6.49 -6.06
CA TRP A 126 4.78 -5.02 -6.07
C TRP A 126 6.12 -4.44 -6.52
N GLU A 127 7.24 -5.09 -6.19
CA GLU A 127 8.57 -4.68 -6.63
C GLU A 127 8.72 -4.76 -8.16
N LYS A 128 8.09 -5.77 -8.79
CA LYS A 128 8.05 -5.89 -10.24
C LYS A 128 7.10 -4.87 -10.86
N VAL A 129 5.98 -4.54 -10.22
CA VAL A 129 5.03 -3.52 -10.73
C VAL A 129 5.73 -2.18 -10.96
N ALA A 130 6.56 -1.71 -10.03
CA ALA A 130 7.29 -0.46 -10.17
C ALA A 130 8.27 -0.49 -11.36
N SER A 131 9.11 -1.54 -11.45
CA SER A 131 10.07 -1.69 -12.54
C SER A 131 9.40 -1.85 -13.91
N GLN A 132 8.33 -2.66 -14.00
CA GLN A 132 7.58 -2.86 -15.24
C GLN A 132 6.89 -1.58 -15.70
N THR A 133 6.35 -0.78 -14.77
CA THR A 133 5.80 0.55 -15.09
C THR A 133 6.86 1.44 -15.74
N ALA A 134 8.03 1.55 -15.14
CA ALA A 134 9.10 2.40 -15.66
C ALA A 134 9.64 1.94 -17.03
N ILE A 135 9.70 0.63 -17.26
CA ILE A 135 10.07 0.05 -18.55
C ILE A 135 9.00 0.36 -19.60
N PHE A 136 7.73 0.13 -19.26
CA PHE A 136 6.61 0.33 -20.16
C PHE A 136 6.49 1.80 -20.59
N VAL A 137 6.49 2.74 -19.64
CA VAL A 137 6.33 4.17 -19.93
C VAL A 137 7.44 4.69 -20.84
N GLU A 138 8.70 4.32 -20.58
CA GLU A 138 9.83 4.73 -21.43
C GLU A 138 9.68 4.15 -22.85
N ASN A 139 9.37 2.87 -22.97
CA ASN A 139 9.18 2.22 -24.26
C ASN A 139 8.02 2.84 -25.04
N ARG A 140 6.90 3.11 -24.37
CA ARG A 140 5.69 3.67 -24.98
C ARG A 140 5.92 5.10 -25.47
N ILE A 141 6.53 5.97 -24.65
CA ILE A 141 6.88 7.33 -25.07
C ILE A 141 7.83 7.29 -26.26
N ARG A 142 8.88 6.45 -26.21
CA ARG A 142 9.81 6.31 -27.32
C ARG A 142 9.12 5.85 -28.62
N GLY A 143 8.19 4.91 -28.52
CA GLY A 143 7.38 4.45 -29.66
C GLY A 143 6.58 5.59 -30.28
N TRP A 144 5.83 6.32 -29.46
CA TRP A 144 5.00 7.44 -29.90
C TRP A 144 5.80 8.58 -30.52
N THR A 145 6.96 8.90 -29.97
CA THR A 145 7.75 10.07 -30.38
C THR A 145 8.76 9.74 -31.48
N GLY A 146 8.67 8.55 -32.10
CA GLY A 146 9.52 8.16 -33.21
C GLY A 146 10.97 7.83 -32.83
N SER A 147 11.21 7.35 -31.61
CA SER A 147 12.51 6.89 -31.11
C SER A 147 13.62 7.94 -31.27
N PRO A 148 13.56 9.06 -30.53
CA PRO A 148 14.56 10.11 -30.63
C PRO A 148 15.96 9.57 -30.29
N THR A 149 16.96 10.09 -30.99
CA THR A 149 18.36 9.63 -30.89
C THR A 149 19.30 10.75 -30.44
N ASP A 150 20.44 10.37 -29.86
CA ASP A 150 21.54 11.27 -29.58
C ASP A 150 22.31 11.65 -30.85
N VAL A 151 23.29 12.55 -30.72
CA VAL A 151 24.17 12.98 -31.81
C VAL A 151 24.98 11.84 -32.47
N LYS A 152 25.04 10.66 -31.83
CA LYS A 152 25.72 9.46 -32.33
C LYS A 152 24.74 8.45 -32.94
N GLY A 153 23.44 8.76 -32.96
CA GLY A 153 22.39 7.88 -33.47
C GLY A 153 21.91 6.81 -32.49
N ASN A 154 22.29 6.87 -31.21
CA ASN A 154 21.79 5.94 -30.19
C ASN A 154 20.43 6.41 -29.67
N ASN A 155 19.51 5.48 -29.42
CA ASN A 155 18.22 5.80 -28.84
C ASN A 155 18.37 6.52 -27.48
N LEU A 156 17.65 7.62 -27.30
CA LEU A 156 17.57 8.30 -26.02
C LEU A 156 16.80 7.42 -25.01
N VAL A 157 17.34 7.35 -23.79
CA VAL A 157 16.77 6.62 -22.65
C VAL A 157 16.90 7.44 -21.37
N GLY A 158 16.14 7.07 -20.35
CA GLY A 158 16.16 7.72 -19.05
C GLY A 158 15.95 9.23 -19.16
N LYS A 159 16.66 10.02 -18.35
CA LYS A 159 16.45 11.47 -18.27
C LYS A 159 16.56 12.21 -19.61
N GLN A 160 17.41 11.73 -20.52
CA GLN A 160 17.66 12.41 -21.79
C GLN A 160 16.44 12.31 -22.70
N LEU A 161 15.77 11.15 -22.72
CA LEU A 161 14.53 10.97 -23.45
C LEU A 161 13.47 12.00 -23.02
N TYR A 162 13.15 12.05 -21.73
CA TYR A 162 12.13 12.97 -21.22
C TYR A 162 12.52 14.44 -21.34
N SER A 163 13.82 14.75 -21.21
CA SER A 163 14.32 16.11 -21.40
C SER A 163 14.12 16.60 -22.84
N GLU A 164 14.25 15.71 -23.82
CA GLU A 164 14.08 16.01 -25.24
C GLU A 164 12.59 16.06 -25.59
N VAL A 165 11.84 14.99 -25.29
CA VAL A 165 10.44 14.84 -25.65
C VAL A 165 9.56 15.93 -25.02
N PHE A 166 9.82 16.32 -23.78
CA PHE A 166 9.08 17.40 -23.10
C PHE A 166 9.78 18.75 -23.17
N GLY A 167 10.82 18.89 -23.99
CA GLY A 167 11.50 20.17 -24.20
C GLY A 167 10.66 21.16 -25.01
N ASP A 168 10.94 22.46 -24.86
CA ASP A 168 10.17 23.52 -25.53
C ASP A 168 10.13 23.44 -27.06
N ALA A 169 11.19 22.86 -27.65
CA ALA A 169 11.31 22.67 -29.09
C ALA A 169 10.57 21.42 -29.61
N SER A 170 10.07 20.56 -28.72
CA SER A 170 9.39 19.33 -29.09
C SER A 170 7.92 19.57 -29.43
N ASP A 171 7.43 18.84 -30.42
CA ASP A 171 6.00 18.78 -30.74
C ASP A 171 5.20 18.07 -29.64
N TYR A 172 5.86 17.24 -28.82
CA TYR A 172 5.24 16.47 -27.73
C TYR A 172 5.37 17.13 -26.35
N ARG A 173 5.76 18.41 -26.30
CA ARG A 173 5.85 19.16 -25.03
C ARG A 173 4.50 19.20 -24.34
N LEU A 174 4.47 19.04 -23.03
CA LEU A 174 3.24 19.07 -22.24
C LEU A 174 3.05 20.44 -21.60
N GLY A 175 1.80 20.89 -21.47
CA GLY A 175 1.44 22.12 -20.78
C GLY A 175 1.35 23.35 -21.69
N ARG A 176 0.46 24.27 -21.32
CA ARG A 176 0.14 25.46 -22.12
C ARG A 176 1.06 26.62 -21.79
N GLN A 177 1.35 26.81 -20.50
CA GLN A 177 2.18 27.90 -20.00
C GLN A 177 3.62 27.46 -19.75
N ALA A 178 4.57 28.40 -19.75
CA ALA A 178 5.99 28.10 -19.55
C ALA A 178 6.26 27.34 -18.23
N SER A 179 5.60 27.75 -17.13
CA SER A 179 5.72 27.08 -15.83
C SER A 179 5.18 25.65 -15.84
N GLU A 180 4.06 25.41 -16.53
CA GLU A 180 3.50 24.07 -16.69
C GLU A 180 4.43 23.17 -17.51
N ARG A 181 5.01 23.71 -18.59
CA ARG A 181 5.96 22.99 -19.45
C ARG A 181 7.20 22.57 -18.68
N GLU A 182 7.77 23.49 -17.90
CA GLU A 182 8.88 23.20 -17.02
C GLU A 182 8.50 22.12 -15.99
N GLY A 183 7.31 22.23 -15.38
CA GLY A 183 6.81 21.25 -14.43
C GLY A 183 6.68 19.84 -15.01
N TRP A 184 6.07 19.70 -16.19
CA TRP A 184 5.93 18.41 -16.87
C TRP A 184 7.27 17.81 -17.27
N ARG A 185 8.17 18.63 -17.81
CA ARG A 185 9.52 18.20 -18.15
C ARG A 185 10.27 17.71 -16.91
N ALA A 186 10.20 18.46 -15.81
CA ALA A 186 10.80 18.07 -14.53
C ALA A 186 10.20 16.78 -13.98
N LEU A 187 8.88 16.59 -14.10
CA LEU A 187 8.18 15.35 -13.74
C LEU A 187 8.69 14.14 -14.52
N GLY A 188 8.79 14.24 -15.86
CA GLY A 188 9.31 13.14 -16.68
C GLY A 188 10.78 12.82 -16.40
N VAL A 189 11.61 13.85 -16.23
CA VAL A 189 13.02 13.69 -15.83
C VAL A 189 13.13 13.05 -14.44
N GLY A 190 12.31 13.49 -13.49
CA GLY A 190 12.22 12.95 -12.14
C GLY A 190 11.80 11.48 -12.14
N PHE A 191 10.77 11.12 -12.93
CA PHE A 191 10.34 9.74 -13.12
C PHE A 191 11.50 8.84 -13.59
N ALA A 192 12.26 9.29 -14.58
CA ALA A 192 13.41 8.53 -15.07
C ALA A 192 14.54 8.39 -14.04
N GLN A 193 14.91 9.48 -13.38
CA GLN A 193 16.08 9.50 -12.50
C GLN A 193 15.81 8.87 -11.14
N ALA A 194 14.65 9.13 -10.54
CA ALA A 194 14.32 8.70 -9.19
C ALA A 194 13.68 7.32 -9.13
N LEU A 195 12.91 6.93 -10.17
CA LEU A 195 12.14 5.69 -10.17
C LEU A 195 12.77 4.69 -11.15
N SER A 196 12.82 5.01 -12.44
CA SER A 196 13.29 4.06 -13.47
C SER A 196 14.72 3.56 -13.24
N ASN A 197 15.66 4.45 -12.90
CA ASN A 197 17.05 4.05 -12.64
C ASN A 197 17.19 3.19 -11.38
N VAL A 198 16.35 3.42 -10.37
CA VAL A 198 16.43 2.75 -9.08
C VAL A 198 15.80 1.35 -9.19
N ASP A 199 14.64 1.26 -9.81
CA ASP A 199 13.86 0.02 -9.90
C ASP A 199 14.38 -0.95 -10.97
N ARG A 200 15.09 -0.46 -12.00
CA ARG A 200 15.74 -1.34 -13.01
C ARG A 200 17.02 -2.03 -12.49
N HIS A 201 17.68 -1.45 -11.50
CA HIS A 201 19.00 -1.92 -11.06
C HIS A 201 18.99 -2.53 -9.64
N ARG A 202 17.88 -2.43 -8.91
CA ARG A 202 17.74 -3.04 -7.58
C ARG A 202 16.29 -3.40 -7.28
N ILE A 203 16.04 -4.67 -7.04
CA ILE A 203 14.81 -5.11 -6.37
C ILE A 203 14.88 -4.56 -4.93
N GLN A 204 14.03 -3.59 -4.61
CA GLN A 204 14.01 -2.95 -3.30
C GLN A 204 13.09 -3.69 -2.35
N THR A 205 13.65 -4.43 -1.40
CA THR A 205 12.88 -4.92 -0.25
C THR A 205 12.44 -3.74 0.61
N ARG A 206 11.14 -3.46 0.61
CA ARG A 206 10.54 -2.33 1.32
C ARG A 206 9.27 -2.73 2.05
N ASP A 207 9.13 -2.24 3.27
CA ASP A 207 7.91 -2.40 4.08
C ASP A 207 6.68 -1.72 3.44
N ASP A 208 6.89 -0.77 2.51
CA ASP A 208 5.86 0.00 1.80
C ASP A 208 5.77 -0.33 0.29
N ALA A 209 6.29 -1.49 -0.15
CA ALA A 209 6.41 -1.84 -1.57
C ALA A 209 5.12 -1.65 -2.38
N LYS A 210 3.95 -2.06 -1.86
CA LYS A 210 2.64 -1.84 -2.51
C LYS A 210 2.36 -0.36 -2.75
N ARG A 211 2.49 0.46 -1.71
CA ARG A 211 2.21 1.90 -1.80
C ARG A 211 3.18 2.60 -2.74
N TYR A 212 4.46 2.25 -2.67
CA TYR A 212 5.48 2.77 -3.56
C TYR A 212 5.16 2.42 -5.03
N ALA A 213 4.87 1.14 -5.31
CA ALA A 213 4.55 0.67 -6.65
C ALA A 213 3.30 1.34 -7.24
N LEU A 214 2.23 1.51 -6.44
CA LEU A 214 1.03 2.22 -6.87
C LEU A 214 1.31 3.71 -7.17
N GLY A 215 2.21 4.35 -6.41
CA GLY A 215 2.66 5.72 -6.70
C GLY A 215 3.42 5.81 -8.03
N VAL A 216 4.31 4.85 -8.30
CA VAL A 216 5.03 4.76 -9.59
C VAL A 216 4.05 4.51 -10.73
N LEU A 217 3.10 3.59 -10.56
CA LEU A 217 2.05 3.26 -11.54
C LEU A 217 1.14 4.47 -11.84
N GLY A 218 0.72 5.20 -10.81
CA GLY A 218 -0.08 6.41 -10.95
C GLY A 218 0.66 7.52 -11.68
N LEU A 219 1.95 7.73 -11.37
CA LEU A 219 2.77 8.73 -12.06
C LEU A 219 3.03 8.33 -13.53
N GLY A 220 3.31 7.05 -13.80
CA GLY A 220 3.44 6.55 -15.16
C GLY A 220 2.17 6.76 -15.97
N SER A 221 1.01 6.46 -15.37
CA SER A 221 -0.30 6.69 -15.97
C SER A 221 -0.57 8.16 -16.22
N LEU A 222 -0.22 9.05 -15.29
CA LEU A 222 -0.37 10.49 -15.46
C LEU A 222 0.41 11.01 -16.67
N LEU A 223 1.66 10.57 -16.86
CA LEU A 223 2.47 10.97 -18.00
C LEU A 223 1.86 10.49 -19.33
N LEU A 224 1.43 9.23 -19.40
CA LEU A 224 0.85 8.66 -20.62
C LEU A 224 -0.50 9.29 -20.97
N THR A 225 -1.39 9.43 -20.00
CA THR A 225 -2.72 10.02 -20.19
C THR A 225 -2.65 11.50 -20.57
N GLN A 226 -1.74 12.27 -19.96
CA GLN A 226 -1.53 13.68 -20.33
C GLN A 226 -1.02 13.80 -21.77
N LEU A 227 -0.10 12.92 -22.19
CA LEU A 227 0.39 12.92 -23.56
C LEU A 227 -0.71 12.59 -24.58
N ARG A 228 -1.55 11.60 -24.30
CA ARG A 228 -2.71 11.29 -25.16
C ARG A 228 -3.70 12.45 -25.20
N TYR A 229 -3.94 13.09 -24.07
CA TYR A 229 -4.87 14.20 -23.97
C TYR A 229 -4.40 15.42 -24.78
N GLU A 230 -3.13 15.79 -24.69
CA GLU A 230 -2.61 16.97 -25.39
C GLU A 230 -2.23 16.69 -26.85
N HIS A 231 -1.79 15.46 -27.17
CA HIS A 231 -1.14 15.16 -28.45
C HIS A 231 -1.73 13.96 -29.18
N GLY A 232 -2.89 13.44 -28.77
CA GLY A 232 -3.50 12.22 -29.32
C GLY A 232 -3.57 12.16 -30.85
N ASP A 233 -3.72 13.31 -31.52
CA ASP A 233 -3.79 13.43 -32.97
C ASP A 233 -2.45 13.18 -33.70
N ILE A 234 -1.32 13.40 -33.00
CA ILE A 234 0.03 13.27 -33.56
C ILE A 234 0.81 12.08 -32.98
N LEU A 235 0.27 11.43 -31.94
CA LEU A 235 0.85 10.20 -31.44
C LEU A 235 0.71 9.11 -32.49
N LYS A 236 1.83 8.48 -32.83
CA LYS A 236 1.81 7.32 -33.72
C LYS A 236 1.13 6.16 -33.01
N SER A 237 -0.04 5.75 -33.48
CA SER A 237 -0.63 4.46 -33.14
C SER A 237 0.23 3.35 -33.74
N GLU A 238 0.66 2.40 -32.91
CA GLU A 238 1.26 1.15 -33.38
C GLU A 238 0.27 0.31 -34.19
#